data_AF-A0A225SLL3-F1
#
_entry.id   AF-A0A225SLL3-F1
#
_cell.length_a   1.000
_cell.length_b   1.000
_cell.length_c   1.000
_cell.angle_alpha   90.00
_cell.angle_beta   90.00
_cell.angle_gamma   90.00
#
_symmetry.space_group_name_H-M   'P 1'
#
loop_
_entity.id
_entity.type
_entity.pdbx_description
1 polymer ?
#
loop_
_entity_poly.entity_id
_entity_poly.type
_entity_poly.pdbx_seq_one_letter_code
_entity_poly.pdbx_strand_id
1 'polypeptide(L)'
;MRLRTLKPRLHEAQTSRVQMHKPTASTTLRIRGRQWMKMKTDALVASDHWCVACLAEGRQTIAVEVDHKTPLWRGGSNDQDNLQGLCKDHHDEKTAREAAERARGG
;
A
#
# COMPACT_ATOMS: atom_id res chain seq x y z
N MET A 1 29.83 -22.39 -52.28
CA MET A 1 29.28 -23.26 -51.23
C MET A 1 28.39 -22.42 -50.31
N ARG A 2 27.19 -22.89 -49.96
CA ARG A 2 26.21 -22.13 -49.17
C ARG A 2 26.25 -22.59 -47.71
N LEU A 3 26.62 -21.70 -46.79
CA LEU A 3 26.64 -22.01 -45.36
C LEU A 3 25.19 -22.19 -44.87
N ARG A 4 24.93 -23.29 -44.16
CA ARG A 4 23.64 -23.56 -43.49
C ARG A 4 23.70 -23.03 -42.07
N THR A 5 22.77 -22.17 -41.68
CA THR A 5 22.64 -21.69 -40.30
C THR A 5 21.89 -22.70 -39.43
N LEU A 6 22.23 -22.75 -38.14
CA LEU A 6 21.57 -23.59 -37.16
C LEU A 6 20.20 -22.99 -36.78
N LYS A 7 19.20 -23.85 -36.57
CA LYS A 7 17.88 -23.41 -36.11
C LYS A 7 17.99 -22.83 -34.69
N PRO A 8 17.39 -21.65 -34.43
CA PRO A 8 17.38 -21.05 -33.10
C PRO A 8 16.67 -21.98 -32.10
N ARG A 9 17.22 -22.07 -30.89
CA ARG A 9 16.68 -22.90 -29.79
C ARG A 9 15.58 -22.20 -28.99
N LEU A 10 15.47 -20.89 -29.12
CA LEU A 10 14.44 -20.09 -28.44
C LEU A 10 13.16 -20.13 -29.27
N HIS A 11 12.08 -20.57 -28.63
CA HIS A 11 10.74 -20.49 -29.21
C HIS A 11 10.16 -19.11 -28.95
N GLU A 12 9.38 -18.59 -29.91
CA GLU A 12 8.64 -17.34 -29.75
C GLU A 12 7.68 -17.47 -28.57
N ALA A 13 7.82 -16.61 -27.56
CA ALA A 13 6.94 -16.61 -26.41
C ALA A 13 5.54 -16.20 -26.87
N GLN A 14 4.52 -16.98 -26.50
CA GLN A 14 3.14 -16.62 -26.78
C GLN A 14 2.80 -15.30 -26.06
N THR A 15 2.66 -14.22 -26.82
CA THR A 15 2.32 -12.87 -26.33
C THR A 15 0.83 -12.70 -26.01
N SER A 16 0.10 -13.81 -25.93
CA SER A 16 -1.30 -13.85 -25.51
C SER A 16 -1.44 -13.08 -24.20
N ARG A 17 -2.32 -12.07 -24.21
CA ARG A 17 -2.60 -11.23 -23.05
C ARG A 17 -2.88 -12.10 -21.83
N VAL A 18 -1.97 -12.09 -20.86
CA VAL A 18 -2.11 -12.84 -19.61
C VAL A 18 -3.44 -12.45 -18.97
N GLN A 19 -4.24 -13.46 -18.64
CA GLN A 19 -5.56 -13.24 -18.07
C GLN A 19 -5.40 -12.66 -16.66
N MET A 20 -5.83 -11.41 -16.47
CA MET A 20 -5.81 -10.78 -15.16
C MET A 20 -6.83 -11.47 -14.25
N HIS A 21 -6.38 -12.04 -13.13
CA HIS A 21 -7.27 -12.57 -12.10
C HIS A 21 -8.20 -11.44 -11.61
N LYS A 22 -9.50 -11.68 -11.69
CA LYS A 22 -10.50 -10.78 -11.10
C LYS A 22 -10.36 -10.85 -9.57
N PRO A 23 -10.47 -9.71 -8.86
CA PRO A 23 -10.46 -9.72 -7.40
C PRO A 23 -11.62 -10.60 -6.90
N THR A 24 -11.31 -11.51 -5.97
CA THR A 24 -12.30 -12.34 -5.29
C THR A 24 -13.11 -11.48 -4.31
N ALA A 25 -14.30 -11.93 -3.89
CA ALA A 25 -15.14 -11.21 -2.91
C ALA A 25 -14.44 -10.92 -1.57
N SER A 26 -13.35 -11.64 -1.26
CA SER A 26 -12.47 -11.42 -0.10
C SER A 26 -11.44 -10.31 -0.30
N THR A 27 -11.30 -9.75 -1.51
CA THR A 27 -10.32 -8.71 -1.79
C THR A 27 -10.83 -7.37 -1.28
N THR A 28 -10.17 -6.81 -0.27
CA THR A 28 -10.49 -5.47 0.21
C THR A 28 -10.35 -4.44 -0.91
N LEU A 29 -11.45 -3.76 -1.25
CA LEU A 29 -11.45 -2.69 -2.23
C LEU A 29 -10.57 -1.54 -1.74
N ARG A 30 -9.53 -1.22 -2.50
CA ARG A 30 -8.63 -0.10 -2.22
C ARG A 30 -8.94 1.06 -3.15
N ILE A 31 -9.11 2.24 -2.57
CA ILE A 31 -9.20 3.50 -3.33
C ILE A 31 -7.80 3.78 -3.92
N ARG A 32 -7.77 4.20 -5.18
CA ARG A 32 -6.52 4.46 -5.93
C ARG A 32 -6.61 5.79 -6.68
N GLY A 33 -5.45 6.29 -7.12
CA GLY A 33 -5.36 7.46 -7.99
C GLY A 33 -5.78 8.76 -7.30
N ARG A 34 -6.41 9.67 -8.05
CA ARG A 34 -6.72 11.04 -7.59
C ARG A 34 -7.55 11.08 -6.32
N GLN A 35 -8.51 10.16 -6.16
CA GLN A 35 -9.35 10.10 -4.97
C GLN A 35 -8.51 9.84 -3.72
N TRP A 36 -7.58 8.88 -3.79
CA TRP A 36 -6.66 8.59 -2.70
C TRP A 36 -5.74 9.78 -2.40
N MET A 37 -5.18 10.43 -3.43
CA MET A 37 -4.33 11.60 -3.23
C MET A 37 -5.06 12.73 -2.51
N LYS A 38 -6.34 12.98 -2.85
CA LYS A 38 -7.17 13.95 -2.14
C LYS A 38 -7.36 13.57 -0.67
N MET A 39 -7.73 12.32 -0.40
CA MET A 39 -7.88 11.82 0.98
C MET A 39 -6.57 11.95 1.78
N LYS A 40 -5.43 11.66 1.15
CA LYS A 40 -4.10 11.82 1.74
C LYS A 40 -3.83 13.27 2.13
N THR A 41 -4.08 14.21 1.21
CA THR A 41 -3.91 15.65 1.49
C THR A 41 -4.83 16.12 2.60
N ASP A 42 -6.12 15.76 2.54
CA ASP A 42 -7.10 16.18 3.54
C ASP A 42 -6.73 15.64 4.94
N ALA A 43 -6.26 14.38 5.03
CA ALA A 43 -5.81 13.78 6.29
C ALA A 43 -4.55 14.45 6.85
N LEU A 44 -3.57 14.80 6.01
CA LEU A 44 -2.38 15.51 6.46
C LEU A 44 -2.72 16.90 7.01
N VAL A 45 -3.59 17.63 6.32
CA VAL A 45 -4.07 18.95 6.77
C VAL A 45 -4.81 18.83 8.10
N ALA A 46 -5.68 17.83 8.27
CA ALA A 46 -6.39 17.59 9.53
C ALA A 46 -5.45 17.29 10.72
N SER A 47 -4.26 16.76 10.45
CA SER A 47 -3.22 16.50 11.45
C SER A 47 -2.20 17.64 11.61
N ASP A 48 -2.43 18.81 10.99
CA ASP A 48 -1.45 19.91 10.92
C ASP A 48 -0.07 19.46 10.41
N HIS A 49 -0.04 18.45 9.54
CA HIS A 49 1.17 17.81 9.03
C HIS A 49 2.08 17.16 10.10
N TRP A 50 1.56 16.89 11.30
CA TRP A 50 2.32 16.26 12.38
C TRP A 50 2.06 14.76 12.47
N CYS A 51 3.10 14.01 12.82
CA CYS A 51 2.99 12.61 13.21
C CYS A 51 2.21 12.52 14.52
N VAL A 52 1.04 11.85 14.49
CA VAL A 52 0.17 11.72 15.66
C VAL A 52 0.83 10.92 16.79
N ALA A 53 1.68 9.95 16.45
CA ALA A 53 2.41 9.15 17.43
C ALA A 53 3.53 9.96 18.09
N CYS A 54 4.31 10.72 17.32
CA CYS A 54 5.31 11.64 17.89
C CYS A 54 4.65 12.65 18.83
N LEU A 55 3.52 13.25 18.44
CA LEU A 55 2.80 14.21 19.29
C LEU A 55 2.37 13.59 20.62
N ALA A 56 1.88 12.34 20.59
CA ALA A 56 1.52 11.61 21.81
C ALA A 56 2.72 11.34 22.73
N GLU A 57 3.93 11.26 22.16
CA GLU A 57 5.20 11.11 22.88
C GLU A 57 5.84 12.44 23.29
N GLY A 58 5.19 13.58 23.00
CA GLY A 58 5.74 14.92 23.27
C GLY A 58 6.81 15.38 22.27
N ARG A 59 6.90 14.74 21.10
CA ARG A 59 7.83 15.07 20.01
C ARG A 59 7.08 15.69 18.83
N GLN A 60 7.72 16.63 18.14
CA GLN A 60 7.17 17.21 16.91
C GLN A 60 7.96 16.70 15.71
N THR A 61 7.34 15.87 14.90
CA THR A 61 7.94 15.32 13.68
C THR A 61 6.91 15.35 12.57
N ILE A 62 7.33 15.78 11.39
CA ILE A 62 6.44 15.92 10.23
C ILE A 62 5.93 14.53 9.81
N ALA A 63 4.62 14.43 9.56
CA ALA A 63 4.02 13.28 8.92
C ALA A 63 4.37 13.26 7.43
N VAL A 64 4.97 12.15 6.99
CA VAL A 64 5.32 11.92 5.57
C VAL A 64 4.43 10.85 4.94
N GLU A 65 3.78 10.04 5.76
CA GLU A 65 2.85 9.00 5.32
C GLU A 65 1.48 9.18 5.97
N VAL A 66 0.45 8.73 5.27
CA VAL A 66 -0.91 8.63 5.80
C VAL A 66 -1.28 7.16 5.82
N ASP A 67 -1.72 6.71 6.98
CA ASP A 67 -2.03 5.31 7.24
C ASP A 67 -3.41 5.18 7.89
N HIS A 68 -4.00 3.99 7.80
CA HIS A 68 -5.27 3.66 8.44
C HIS A 68 -5.04 3.30 9.91
N LYS A 69 -5.76 3.92 10.85
CA LYS A 69 -5.72 3.57 12.29
C LYS A 69 -6.10 2.11 12.51
N THR A 70 -7.25 1.72 11.97
CA THR A 70 -7.67 0.32 11.80
C THR A 70 -7.40 -0.07 10.35
N PRO A 71 -6.54 -1.06 10.07
CA PRO A 71 -6.23 -1.41 8.70
C PRO A 71 -7.42 -2.06 7.99
N LEU A 72 -7.49 -1.89 6.67
CA LEU A 72 -8.65 -2.32 5.88
C LEU A 72 -8.92 -3.84 5.96
N TRP A 73 -7.87 -4.66 6.13
CA TRP A 73 -8.01 -6.11 6.26
C TRP A 73 -8.67 -6.52 7.59
N ARG A 74 -8.65 -5.64 8.60
CA ARG A 74 -9.30 -5.81 9.90
C ARG A 74 -10.68 -5.13 9.96
N GLY A 75 -11.24 -4.76 8.81
CA GLY A 75 -12.53 -4.08 8.69
C GLY A 75 -12.47 -2.54 8.81
N GLY A 76 -11.27 -1.94 8.73
CA GLY A 76 -11.14 -0.47 8.71
C GLY A 76 -11.78 0.18 7.48
N SER A 77 -12.18 1.45 7.63
CA SER A 77 -12.76 2.26 6.55
C SER A 77 -11.74 3.22 5.93
N ASN A 78 -12.10 3.86 4.81
CA ASN A 78 -11.30 4.93 4.21
C ASN A 78 -11.76 6.32 4.67
N ASP A 79 -12.55 6.39 5.74
CA ASP A 79 -13.05 7.65 6.28
C ASP A 79 -11.91 8.44 6.93
N GLN A 80 -11.99 9.77 6.89
CA GLN A 80 -10.95 10.64 7.45
C GLN A 80 -10.66 10.33 8.92
N ASP A 81 -11.66 9.94 9.70
CA ASP A 81 -11.51 9.57 11.12
C ASP A 81 -10.63 8.33 11.31
N ASN A 82 -10.57 7.44 10.31
CA ASN A 82 -9.70 6.28 10.31
C ASN A 82 -8.34 6.54 9.67
N LEU A 83 -8.07 7.73 9.14
CA LEU A 83 -6.76 8.11 8.61
C LEU A 83 -5.94 8.84 9.68
N GLN A 84 -4.63 8.66 9.64
CA GLN A 84 -3.68 9.35 10.52
C GLN A 84 -2.37 9.66 9.79
N GLY A 85 -1.78 10.82 10.07
CA GLY A 85 -0.44 11.19 9.62
C GLY A 85 0.63 10.55 10.51
N LEU A 86 1.61 9.89 9.91
CA LEU A 86 2.74 9.25 10.60
C LEU A 86 4.08 9.68 9.98
N CYS A 87 5.12 9.76 10.81
CA CYS A 87 6.49 9.81 10.33
C CYS A 87 6.88 8.43 9.77
N LYS A 88 8.01 8.37 9.06
CA LYS A 88 8.48 7.12 8.46
C LYS A 88 8.69 6.01 9.50
N ASP A 89 9.31 6.33 10.62
CA ASP A 89 9.68 5.34 11.64
C ASP A 89 8.44 4.69 12.26
N HIS A 90 7.47 5.50 12.73
CA HIS A 90 6.22 4.99 13.29
C HIS A 90 5.36 4.26 12.26
N HIS A 91 5.39 4.67 10.99
CA HIS A 91 4.72 3.96 9.91
C HIS A 91 5.32 2.57 9.66
N ASP A 92 6.66 2.47 9.64
CA ASP A 92 7.37 1.21 9.46
C ASP A 92 7.12 0.26 10.66
N GLU A 93 7.12 0.79 11.88
CA GLU A 93 6.77 0.04 13.10
C GLU A 93 5.34 -0.52 13.04
N LYS A 94 4.36 0.30 12.65
CA LYS A 94 2.97 -0.15 12.49
C LYS A 94 2.87 -1.24 11.42
N THR A 95 3.53 -1.03 10.28
CA THR A 95 3.56 -2.01 9.19
C THR A 95 4.15 -3.34 9.65
N ALA A 96 5.26 -3.32 10.39
CA ALA A 96 5.90 -4.52 10.93
C ALA A 96 5.00 -5.25 11.93
N ARG A 97 4.33 -4.52 12.83
CA ARG A 97 3.37 -5.08 13.79
C ARG A 97 2.21 -5.77 13.09
N GLU A 98 1.60 -5.12 12.10
CA GLU A 98 0.50 -5.72 11.35
C GLU A 98 0.94 -6.90 10.50
N ALA A 99 2.14 -6.86 9.91
CA ALA A 99 2.69 -7.99 9.17
C ALA A 99 2.86 -9.21 10.08
N ALA A 100 3.37 -9.00 11.30
CA ALA A 100 3.50 -10.05 12.30
C ALA A 100 2.13 -10.60 12.74
N GLU A 101 1.11 -9.76 12.85
CA GLU A 101 -0.26 -10.17 13.17
C GLU A 101 -0.87 -11.05 12.07
N ARG A 102 -0.75 -10.63 10.80
CA ARG A 102 -1.22 -11.43 9.65
C ARG A 102 -0.51 -12.78 9.56
N ALA A 103 0.79 -12.82 9.86
CA ALA A 103 1.56 -14.06 9.87
C ALA A 103 1.10 -15.06 10.95
N ARG A 104 0.49 -14.58 12.03
CA ARG A 104 -0.04 -15.41 13.13
C ARG A 104 -1.48 -15.92 12.86
N GLY A 105 -2.06 -15.62 11.70
CA GLY A 105 -3.41 -16.06 11.33
C GLY A 105 -4.53 -15.20 11.95
N GLY A 106 -4.23 -13.93 12.23
CA GLY A 106 -5.25 -12.94 12.62
C GLY A 106 -6.25 -12.66 11.51
#